data_AF-A0A6F8YL96-F1
#
_entry.id   AF-A0A6F8YL96-F1
#
_cell.length_a   1.000
_cell.length_b   1.000
_cell.length_c   1.000
_cell.angle_alpha   90.00
_cell.angle_beta   90.00
_cell.angle_gamma   90.00
#
_symmetry.space_group_name_H-M   'P 1'
#
loop_
_entity.id
_entity.type
_entity.pdbx_description
1 polymer ?
#
loop_
_entity_poly.entity_id
_entity_poly.type
_entity_poly.pdbx_seq_one_letter_code
_entity_poly.pdbx_strand_id
1 'polypeptide(L)'
;MLGAAALAAVVLLGGGALAVGYALRDRYEVPTADLFGTPTPPPASPSATPSPTPPPGADITGPLNLLIVGVDTREDDPTWEPHADAVTILHVPRGLKTGYLFSLPRDLVVDIPRFPRSGYGAGVPSSPTR
;
A
#
# COMPACT_ATOMS: atom_id res chain seq x y z
N MET A 1 -43.68 -3.10 -41.93
CA MET A 1 -42.30 -3.50 -42.28
C MET A 1 -41.25 -2.65 -41.55
N LEU A 2 -41.36 -1.31 -41.55
CA LEU A 2 -40.36 -0.43 -40.92
C LEU A 2 -40.15 -0.66 -39.40
N GLY A 3 -41.23 -0.90 -38.64
CA GLY A 3 -41.14 -1.11 -37.18
C GLY A 3 -40.45 -2.42 -36.76
N ALA A 4 -40.61 -3.50 -37.54
CA ALA A 4 -39.95 -4.78 -37.27
C ALA A 4 -38.43 -4.70 -37.55
N ALA A 5 -38.04 -3.97 -38.61
CA ALA A 5 -36.63 -3.73 -38.93
C ALA A 5 -35.94 -2.87 -37.85
N ALA A 6 -36.62 -1.84 -37.34
CA ALA A 6 -36.11 -1.01 -36.25
C ALA A 6 -35.90 -1.81 -34.96
N LEU A 7 -36.85 -2.68 -34.59
CA LEU A 7 -36.73 -3.54 -33.41
C LEU A 7 -35.55 -4.51 -33.54
N ALA A 8 -35.40 -5.14 -34.71
CA ALA A 8 -34.29 -6.06 -34.99
C ALA A 8 -32.93 -5.35 -34.89
N ALA A 9 -32.83 -4.12 -35.41
CA ALA A 9 -31.61 -3.32 -35.31
C ALA A 9 -31.25 -2.99 -33.84
N VAL A 10 -32.24 -2.62 -33.02
CA VAL A 10 -32.02 -2.34 -31.58
C VAL A 10 -31.56 -3.59 -30.83
N VAL A 11 -32.17 -4.75 -31.10
CA VAL A 11 -31.78 -6.02 -30.46
C VAL A 11 -30.36 -6.42 -30.86
N LEU A 12 -30.00 -6.29 -32.14
CA LEU A 12 -28.65 -6.63 -32.61
C LEU A 12 -27.59 -5.69 -32.04
N LEU A 13 -27.86 -4.39 -32.01
CA LEU A 13 -26.94 -3.39 -31.43
C LEU A 13 -26.79 -3.59 -29.92
N GLY A 14 -27.90 -3.79 -29.20
CA GLY A 14 -27.88 -4.02 -27.75
C GLY A 14 -27.21 -5.35 -27.38
N GLY A 15 -27.54 -6.43 -28.09
CA GLY A 15 -26.90 -7.73 -27.90
C GLY A 15 -25.41 -7.72 -28.25
N GLY A 16 -25.03 -7.05 -29.34
CA GLY A 16 -23.65 -6.86 -29.74
C GLY A 16 -22.84 -6.07 -28.70
N ALA A 17 -23.39 -4.96 -28.20
CA ALA A 17 -22.73 -4.17 -27.15
C ALA A 17 -22.54 -4.96 -25.86
N LEU A 18 -23.54 -5.75 -25.44
CA LEU A 18 -23.43 -6.62 -24.27
C LEU A 18 -22.37 -7.71 -24.48
N ALA A 19 -22.37 -8.39 -25.63
CA ALA A 19 -21.40 -9.44 -25.93
C ALA A 19 -19.96 -8.90 -25.94
N VAL A 20 -19.74 -7.73 -26.55
CA VAL A 20 -18.43 -7.05 -26.53
C VAL A 20 -18.04 -6.65 -25.11
N GLY A 21 -18.98 -6.12 -24.32
CA GLY A 21 -18.73 -5.77 -22.92
C GLY A 21 -18.26 -6.95 -22.07
N TYR A 22 -18.91 -8.11 -22.20
CA TYR A 22 -18.50 -9.35 -21.52
C TYR A 22 -17.13 -9.84 -22.00
N ALA A 23 -16.90 -9.88 -23.32
CA ALA A 23 -15.62 -10.32 -23.88
C ALA A 23 -14.45 -9.43 -23.44
N LEU A 24 -14.67 -8.12 -23.29
CA LEU A 24 -13.66 -7.20 -22.77
C LEU A 24 -13.43 -7.44 -21.27
N ARG A 25 -14.49 -7.65 -20.49
CA ARG A 25 -14.35 -7.95 -19.05
C ARG A 25 -13.48 -9.17 -18.82
N ASP A 26 -13.74 -10.28 -19.52
CA ASP A 26 -12.97 -11.52 -19.36
C ASP A 26 -11.51 -11.37 -19.81
N ARG A 27 -11.23 -10.46 -20.74
CA ARG A 27 -9.86 -10.17 -21.23
C ARG A 27 -9.07 -9.23 -20.34
N TYR A 28 -9.76 -8.34 -19.64
CA TYR A 28 -9.16 -7.28 -18.83
C TYR A 28 -9.40 -7.46 -17.32
N GLU A 29 -9.87 -8.63 -16.90
CA GLU A 29 -10.00 -8.96 -15.48
C GLU A 29 -8.61 -9.03 -14.85
N VAL A 30 -8.28 -8.00 -14.07
CA VAL A 30 -7.03 -7.93 -13.31
C VAL A 30 -7.17 -8.90 -12.13
N PRO A 31 -6.26 -9.89 -11.97
CA PRO A 31 -6.28 -10.78 -10.83
C PRO A 31 -6.25 -9.96 -9.54
N THR A 32 -7.37 -9.97 -8.82
CA THR A 32 -7.48 -9.30 -7.52
C THR A 32 -7.09 -10.33 -6.47
N ALA A 33 -5.86 -10.26 -5.97
CA ALA A 33 -5.41 -11.10 -4.87
C ALA A 33 -5.86 -10.49 -3.54
N ASP A 34 -6.45 -11.31 -2.67
CA ASP A 34 -6.70 -10.93 -1.29
C ASP A 34 -5.38 -10.97 -0.51
N LEU A 35 -4.73 -9.80 -0.43
CA LEU A 35 -3.44 -9.61 0.23
C LEU A 35 -3.53 -9.66 1.77
N PHE A 36 -4.74 -9.69 2.33
CA PHE A 36 -4.96 -9.72 3.77
C PHE A 36 -5.22 -11.12 4.31
N GLY A 37 -5.44 -12.08 3.41
CA GLY A 37 -5.75 -13.47 3.73
C GLY A 37 -7.13 -13.62 4.40
N THR A 38 -7.68 -14.82 4.34
CA THR A 38 -8.86 -15.15 5.14
C THR A 38 -8.46 -15.06 6.62
N PRO A 39 -9.10 -14.21 7.45
CA PRO A 39 -8.87 -14.23 8.88
C PRO A 39 -9.24 -15.63 9.37
N THR A 40 -8.22 -16.40 9.76
CA THR A 40 -8.44 -17.66 10.45
C THR A 40 -9.24 -17.31 11.70
N PRO A 41 -10.46 -17.85 11.89
CA PRO A 41 -11.17 -17.65 13.13
C PRO A 41 -10.24 -18.11 14.25
N PRO A 42 -9.92 -17.25 15.24
CA PRO A 42 -9.12 -17.69 16.36
C PRO A 42 -9.79 -18.95 16.94
N PRO A 43 -9.05 -20.00 17.31
CA PRO A 43 -9.63 -21.11 18.06
C PRO A 43 -10.39 -20.49 19.23
N ALA A 44 -11.63 -20.93 19.46
CA ALA A 44 -12.54 -20.33 20.42
C ALA A 44 -11.78 -19.98 21.71
N SER A 45 -11.38 -18.71 21.82
CA SER A 45 -10.65 -18.25 22.99
C SER A 45 -11.66 -18.30 24.12
N PRO A 46 -11.31 -18.85 25.30
CA PRO A 46 -12.17 -18.68 26.46
C PRO A 46 -12.43 -17.17 26.56
N SER A 47 -13.70 -16.77 26.58
CA SER A 47 -14.12 -15.37 26.60
C SER A 47 -13.16 -14.57 27.45
N ALA A 48 -12.34 -13.73 26.81
CA ALA A 48 -11.45 -12.87 27.53
C ALA A 48 -12.34 -11.99 28.40
N THR A 49 -12.31 -12.22 29.72
CA THR A 49 -12.75 -11.22 30.67
C THR A 49 -12.06 -9.92 30.25
N PRO A 50 -12.79 -8.82 29.98
CA PRO A 50 -12.17 -7.60 29.50
C PRO A 50 -11.10 -7.19 30.50
N SER A 51 -9.83 -7.33 30.10
CA SER A 51 -8.73 -6.79 30.87
C SER A 51 -8.96 -5.29 30.97
N PRO A 52 -8.96 -4.68 32.17
CA PRO A 52 -9.14 -3.24 32.31
C PRO A 52 -7.98 -2.43 31.75
N THR A 53 -6.91 -3.09 31.31
CA THR A 53 -5.75 -2.45 30.70
C THR A 53 -6.07 -2.05 29.26
N PRO A 54 -6.03 -0.74 28.93
CA PRO A 54 -6.18 -0.27 27.57
C PRO A 54 -5.17 -0.98 26.64
N PRO A 55 -5.52 -1.20 25.36
CA PRO A 55 -4.56 -1.71 24.40
C PRO A 55 -3.35 -0.76 24.31
N PRO A 56 -2.14 -1.29 24.05
CA PRO A 56 -0.94 -0.46 23.89
C PRO A 56 -1.17 0.67 22.88
N GLY A 57 -0.86 1.91 23.27
CA GLY A 57 -1.04 3.10 22.43
C GLY A 57 -2.41 3.77 22.52
N ALA A 58 -3.33 3.27 23.35
CA ALA A 58 -4.62 3.94 23.61
C ALA A 58 -4.49 5.31 24.28
N ASP A 59 -3.33 5.62 24.85
CA ASP A 59 -2.97 6.87 25.50
C ASP A 59 -2.34 7.90 24.55
N ILE A 60 -2.14 7.57 23.27
CA ILE A 60 -1.62 8.50 22.27
C ILE A 60 -2.69 9.57 21.99
N THR A 61 -2.35 10.83 22.30
CA THR A 61 -3.26 11.98 22.13
C THR A 61 -2.66 13.11 21.29
N GLY A 62 -1.40 12.97 20.89
CA GLY A 62 -0.67 13.95 20.07
C GLY A 62 -0.70 13.63 18.58
N PRO A 63 -0.20 14.54 17.72
CA PRO A 63 0.09 14.20 16.33
C PRO A 63 1.14 13.08 16.28
N LEU A 64 1.00 12.19 15.29
CA LEU A 64 1.83 11.01 15.14
C LEU A 64 2.47 10.98 13.77
N ASN A 65 3.77 10.70 13.72
CA ASN A 65 4.50 10.47 12.48
C ASN A 65 5.07 9.05 12.52
N LEU A 66 4.79 8.26 11.49
CA LEU A 66 5.36 6.93 11.31
C LEU A 66 6.21 6.92 10.06
N LEU A 67 7.45 6.49 10.20
CA LEU A 67 8.30 6.14 9.08
C LEU A 67 8.07 4.67 8.73
N ILE A 68 7.65 4.43 7.50
CA ILE A 68 7.41 3.11 6.93
C ILE A 68 8.51 2.85 5.91
N VAL A 69 9.24 1.74 6.09
CA VAL A 69 10.36 1.36 5.26
C VAL A 69 10.12 -0.06 4.74
N GLY A 70 9.96 -0.21 3.43
CA GLY A 70 9.97 -1.50 2.75
C GLY A 70 11.40 -1.87 2.41
N VAL A 71 11.88 -2.98 2.95
CA VAL A 71 13.23 -3.52 2.73
C VAL A 71 13.16 -4.76 1.84
N ASP A 72 14.04 -4.84 0.83
CA ASP A 72 14.28 -6.07 0.06
C ASP A 72 15.42 -6.85 0.72
N THR A 73 15.06 -7.82 1.55
CA THR A 73 16.01 -8.72 2.22
C THR A 73 16.11 -10.06 1.50
N ARG A 74 17.30 -10.64 1.45
CA ARG A 74 17.55 -12.00 0.97
C ARG A 74 18.23 -12.78 2.06
N GLU A 75 17.41 -13.41 2.91
CA GLU A 75 17.88 -14.09 4.12
C GLU A 75 18.85 -15.25 3.82
N ASP A 76 18.74 -15.85 2.63
CA ASP A 76 19.58 -16.98 2.20
C ASP A 76 20.95 -16.54 1.64
N ASP A 77 21.15 -15.24 1.40
CA ASP A 77 22.40 -14.69 0.86
C ASP A 77 23.07 -13.79 1.91
N PRO A 78 24.08 -14.29 2.64
CA PRO A 78 24.78 -13.52 3.67
C PRO A 78 25.63 -12.37 3.11
N THR A 79 25.80 -12.30 1.78
CA THR A 79 26.49 -11.20 1.10
C THR A 79 25.54 -10.09 0.66
N TRP A 80 24.23 -10.32 0.75
CA TRP A 80 23.22 -9.34 0.38
C TRP A 80 23.08 -8.27 1.46
N GLU A 81 23.24 -7.01 1.06
CA GLU A 81 22.96 -5.87 1.93
C GLU A 81 21.49 -5.46 1.76
N PRO A 82 20.66 -5.49 2.82
CA PRO A 82 19.28 -5.03 2.74
C PRO A 82 19.18 -3.59 2.28
N HIS A 83 18.35 -3.36 1.27
CA HIS A 83 18.08 -2.03 0.74
C HIS A 83 16.61 -1.65 0.93
N ALA A 84 16.39 -0.39 1.23
CA ALA A 84 15.05 0.17 1.33
C ALA A 84 14.58 0.67 -0.03
N ASP A 85 13.60 0.02 -0.63
CA ASP A 85 13.04 0.42 -1.94
C ASP A 85 11.81 1.32 -1.81
N ALA A 86 11.17 1.30 -0.64
CA ALA A 86 10.01 2.13 -0.34
C ALA A 86 10.21 2.85 0.99
N VAL A 87 10.34 4.18 0.94
CA VAL A 87 10.42 5.02 2.13
C VAL A 87 9.22 5.95 2.14
N THR A 88 8.38 5.84 3.15
CA THR A 88 7.11 6.58 3.23
C THR A 88 6.87 7.11 4.63
N ILE A 89 6.36 8.32 4.75
CA ILE A 89 5.95 8.91 6.02
C ILE A 89 4.43 8.98 6.08
N LEU A 90 3.85 8.39 7.12
CA LEU A 90 2.45 8.59 7.51
C LEU A 90 2.38 9.67 8.59
N HIS A 91 1.76 10.78 8.25
CA HIS A 91 1.42 11.83 9.21
C HIS A 91 -0.05 11.72 9.62
N VAL A 92 -0.29 11.61 10.92
CA VAL A 92 -1.61 11.62 11.52
C VAL A 92 -1.72 12.87 12.41
N PRO A 93 -2.60 13.84 12.10
CA PRO A 93 -2.79 15.00 12.95
C PRO A 93 -3.33 14.62 14.33
N ARG A 94 -3.26 15.53 15.30
CA ARG A 94 -3.69 15.33 16.70
C ARG A 94 -5.09 14.72 16.86
N GLY A 95 -6.00 14.94 15.90
CA GLY A 95 -7.33 14.34 15.92
C GLY A 95 -7.37 12.83 15.73
N LEU A 96 -6.30 12.21 15.21
CA LEU A 96 -6.17 10.78 14.94
C LEU A 96 -7.23 10.17 14.00
N LYS A 97 -7.86 11.00 13.15
CA LYS A 97 -8.96 10.58 12.23
C LYS A 97 -8.56 10.52 10.76
N THR A 98 -7.40 11.06 10.41
CA THR A 98 -6.97 11.25 9.03
C THR A 98 -5.49 10.98 8.92
N GLY A 99 -5.07 10.28 7.87
CA GLY A 99 -3.67 10.00 7.57
C GLY A 99 -3.27 10.66 6.27
N TYR A 100 -2.08 11.25 6.24
CA TYR A 100 -1.42 11.78 5.05
C TYR A 100 -0.17 10.96 4.76
N LEU A 101 -0.04 10.51 3.53
CA LEU A 101 1.10 9.72 3.09
C LEU A 101 2.03 10.56 2.21
N PHE A 102 3.33 10.54 2.53
CA PHE A 102 4.37 11.19 1.74
C PHE A 102 5.40 10.15 1.34
N SER A 103 5.55 9.91 0.04
CA SER A 103 6.61 9.04 -0.47
C SER A 103 7.90 9.83 -0.60
N LEU A 104 8.99 9.28 -0.07
CA LEU A 104 10.35 9.77 -0.29
C LEU A 104 11.00 8.92 -1.38
N PRO A 105 11.34 9.50 -2.54
CA PRO A 105 12.07 8.79 -3.59
C PRO A 105 13.44 8.31 -3.08
N ARG A 106 13.85 7.10 -3.46
CA ARG A 106 15.14 6.50 -3.06
C ARG A 106 16.37 7.32 -3.50
N ASP A 107 16.22 8.04 -4.61
CA ASP A 107 17.30 8.80 -5.25
C ASP A 107 17.35 10.26 -4.75
N LEU A 108 16.61 10.57 -3.68
CA LEU A 108 16.61 11.91 -3.11
C LEU A 108 18.00 12.22 -2.54
N VAL A 109 18.64 13.24 -3.10
CA VAL A 109 19.93 13.71 -2.62
C VAL A 109 19.72 14.53 -1.34
N VAL A 110 20.11 13.97 -0.21
CA VAL A 110 19.97 14.59 1.12
C VAL A 110 21.29 14.52 1.88
N ASP A 111 21.46 15.42 2.83
CA ASP A 111 22.52 15.32 3.82
C ASP A 111 22.21 14.17 4.79
N ILE A 112 23.03 13.12 4.77
CA ILE A 112 22.88 11.96 5.66
C ILE A 112 23.94 12.08 6.77
N PRO A 113 23.54 12.33 8.03
CA PRO A 113 24.49 12.42 9.12
C PRO A 113 25.16 11.06 9.38
N ARG A 114 26.38 11.10 9.93
CA ARG A 114 27.07 9.88 10.37
C ARG A 114 26.20 9.10 11.35
N PHE A 115 26.12 7.79 11.17
CA PHE A 115 25.43 6.89 12.10
C PHE A 115 26.38 5.78 12.57
N PRO A 116 27.12 6.02 13.68
CA PRO A 116 28.18 5.11 14.12
C PRO A 116 27.71 3.70 14.44
N ARG A 117 26.46 3.53 14.87
CA ARG A 117 25.88 2.22 15.20
C ARG A 117 25.76 1.28 14.00
N SER A 118 25.65 1.81 12.78
CA SER A 118 25.66 1.01 11.54
C SER A 118 27.00 1.05 10.81
N GLY A 119 28.01 1.75 11.34
CA GLY A 119 29.26 2.00 10.62
C GLY A 119 29.14 3.00 9.46
N TYR A 120 27.99 3.69 9.31
CA TYR A 120 27.79 4.63 8.20
C TYR A 120 28.57 5.94 8.40
N GLY A 121 29.51 6.20 7.49
CA GLY A 121 30.49 7.29 7.53
C GLY A 121 30.03 8.65 6.97
N ALA A 122 28.75 9.02 7.17
CA ALA A 122 28.10 10.20 6.59
C ALA A 122 28.06 10.23 5.04
N GLY A 123 27.02 10.83 4.48
CA GLY A 123 26.85 11.02 3.03
C GLY A 123 26.39 12.44 2.73
N VAL A 124 26.86 13.02 1.63
CA VAL A 124 26.54 14.38 1.22
C VAL A 124 26.02 14.42 -0.23
N PRO A 125 25.12 15.36 -0.57
CA PRO A 125 25.08 15.97 -1.89
C PRO A 125 26.44 16.63 -2.17
N SER A 126 27.16 16.18 -3.21
CA SER A 126 28.15 17.06 -3.82
C SER A 126 27.42 18.30 -4.34
N SER A 127 27.90 19.50 -3.96
CA SER A 127 27.28 20.78 -4.34
C SER A 127 27.04 20.88 -5.85
N PRO A 128 25.98 21.61 -6.29
CA PRO A 128 25.86 22.00 -7.69
C PRO A 128 27.01 22.96 -7.99
N THR A 129 27.98 22.51 -8.79
CA THR A 129 28.92 23.40 -9.45
C THR A 129 28.14 24.43 -10.27
N ARG A 130 28.46 25.69 -9.95
CA ARG A 130 28.00 26.95 -10.50
C ARG A 130 28.18 27.09 -12.01
#